data_AF-A0A6G6TFF8-F1
#
_entry.id   AF-A0A6G6TFF8-F1
#
_cell.length_a   1.000
_cell.length_b   1.000
_cell.length_c   1.000
_cell.angle_alpha   90.00
_cell.angle_beta   90.00
_cell.angle_gamma   90.00
#
_symmetry.space_group_name_H-M   'P 1'
#
loop_
_entity.id
_entity.type
_entity.pdbx_description
1 polymer ?
#
loop_
_entity_poly.entity_id
_entity_poly.type
_entity_poly.pdbx_seq_one_letter_code
_entity_poly.pdbx_strand_id
1 'polypeptide(L)'
;MIQIFDESKLLRTNSQVQTLLYCALESSSSSEVQSLIEMAIEKSKTINSIVENKPESYQQPKTPAVETISTKNTFAERLKLVLRESGITQTELAKCMGVSQSLISSLVTGKRHGIEYSTAISNALGINKWWLAYGEGEMTDFCTSKTEEL
;
A
#
# COMPACT_ATOMS: atom_id res chain seq x y z
N MET A 1 5.34 28.75 -9.16
CA MET A 1 4.77 28.81 -7.80
C MET A 1 4.60 27.39 -7.31
N ILE A 2 5.47 26.92 -6.43
CA ILE A 2 5.38 25.57 -5.85
C ILE A 2 4.33 25.66 -4.74
N GLN A 3 3.22 24.89 -4.87
CA GLN A 3 2.21 24.79 -3.82
C GLN A 3 2.87 24.11 -2.61
N ILE A 4 3.01 24.83 -1.51
CA ILE A 4 3.57 24.33 -0.26
C ILE A 4 2.48 23.47 0.39
N PHE A 5 2.80 22.20 0.66
CA PHE A 5 1.97 21.30 1.44
C PHE A 5 1.78 21.87 2.85
N ASP A 6 0.54 22.23 3.20
CA ASP A 6 0.20 22.86 4.46
C ASP A 6 -0.22 21.82 5.50
N GLU A 7 0.76 21.27 6.22
CA GLU A 7 0.54 20.30 7.31
C GLU A 7 -0.34 20.85 8.43
N SER A 8 -0.29 22.16 8.68
CA SER A 8 -1.09 22.80 9.72
C SER A 8 -2.58 22.77 9.35
N LYS A 9 -2.90 22.96 8.06
CA LYS A 9 -4.25 22.84 7.53
C LYS A 9 -4.75 21.39 7.53
N LEU A 10 -3.89 20.42 7.25
CA LEU A 10 -4.23 19.00 7.32
C LEU A 10 -4.57 18.59 8.76
N LEU A 11 -3.72 18.91 9.72
CA LEU A 11 -3.92 18.57 11.14
C LEU A 11 -5.18 19.23 11.70
N ARG A 12 -5.42 20.50 11.34
CA ARG A 12 -6.66 21.22 11.72
C ARG A 12 -7.91 20.54 11.14
N THR A 13 -7.85 20.08 9.90
CA THR A 13 -9.01 19.47 9.24
C THR A 13 -9.30 18.07 9.81
N ASN A 14 -8.26 17.29 10.11
CA ASN A 14 -8.41 15.98 10.75
C ASN A 14 -9.02 16.10 12.15
N SER A 15 -8.55 17.05 12.96
CA SER A 15 -9.14 17.34 14.28
C SER A 15 -10.63 17.69 14.16
N GLN A 16 -11.03 18.48 13.17
CA GLN A 16 -12.44 18.81 12.94
C GLN A 16 -13.29 17.59 12.55
N VAL A 17 -12.76 16.65 11.76
CA VAL A 17 -13.46 15.40 11.41
C VAL A 17 -13.71 14.56 12.67
N GLN A 18 -12.69 14.41 13.52
CA GLN A 18 -12.84 13.66 14.78
C GLN A 18 -13.89 14.30 15.70
N THR A 19 -13.89 15.63 15.83
CA THR A 19 -14.90 16.33 16.65
C THR A 19 -16.31 16.10 16.11
N LEU A 20 -16.52 16.16 14.80
CA LEU A 20 -17.85 15.93 14.20
C LEU A 20 -18.35 14.50 14.40
N LEU A 21 -17.47 13.50 14.28
CA LEU A 21 -17.82 12.11 14.52
C LEU A 21 -18.16 11.86 15.99
N TYR A 22 -17.42 12.49 16.91
CA TYR A 22 -17.74 12.42 18.34
C TYR A 22 -19.11 13.03 18.64
N CYS A 23 -19.40 14.22 18.10
CA CYS A 23 -20.72 14.83 18.25
C CYS A 23 -21.85 13.95 17.68
N ALA A 24 -21.60 13.26 16.57
CA ALA A 24 -22.59 12.35 15.98
C ALA A 24 -22.87 11.13 16.88
N LEU A 25 -21.91 10.64 17.66
CA LEU A 25 -22.11 9.52 18.58
C LEU A 25 -22.93 9.92 19.82
N GLU A 26 -22.85 11.18 20.23
CA GLU A 26 -23.58 11.72 21.40
C GLU A 26 -24.97 12.30 21.03
N SER A 27 -25.25 12.49 19.73
CA SER A 27 -26.53 13.00 19.26
C SER A 27 -27.65 11.94 19.36
N SER A 28 -28.74 12.29 20.05
CA SER A 28 -29.94 11.43 20.13
C SER A 28 -30.89 11.57 18.93
N SER A 29 -30.62 12.53 18.03
CA SER A 29 -31.46 12.83 16.87
C SER A 29 -30.85 12.28 15.58
N SER A 30 -31.57 11.40 14.89
CA SER A 30 -31.09 10.78 13.64
C SER A 30 -30.79 11.79 12.52
N SER A 31 -31.48 12.93 12.48
CA SER A 31 -31.22 13.97 11.48
C SER A 31 -29.93 14.76 11.77
N GLU A 32 -29.61 14.97 13.05
CA GLU A 32 -28.35 15.60 13.48
C GLU A 32 -27.17 14.66 13.20
N VAL A 33 -27.32 13.37 13.51
CA VAL A 33 -26.32 12.34 13.18
C VAL A 33 -26.01 12.35 11.67
N GLN A 34 -27.04 12.38 10.83
CA GLN A 34 -26.87 12.41 9.38
C GLN A 34 -26.14 13.67 8.91
N SER A 35 -26.51 14.85 9.41
CA SER A 35 -25.86 16.12 9.05
C SER A 35 -24.40 16.17 9.49
N LEU A 36 -24.08 15.68 10.70
CA LEU A 36 -22.73 15.65 11.24
C LEU A 36 -21.82 14.67 10.49
N ILE A 37 -22.35 13.51 10.11
CA ILE A 37 -21.63 12.54 9.27
C ILE A 37 -21.36 13.13 7.88
N GLU A 38 -22.36 13.78 7.27
CA GLU A 38 -22.20 14.40 5.95
C GLU A 38 -21.16 15.52 5.96
N MET A 39 -21.13 16.34 7.02
CA MET A 39 -20.08 17.34 7.24
C MET A 39 -18.69 16.72 7.45
N ALA A 40 -18.59 15.58 8.15
CA ALA A 40 -17.33 14.87 8.36
C ALA A 40 -16.79 14.23 7.07
N ILE A 41 -17.68 13.70 6.24
CA ILE A 41 -17.35 13.14 4.91
C ILE A 41 -16.82 14.25 3.99
N GLU A 42 -17.46 15.41 3.97
CA GLU A 42 -17.03 16.53 3.11
C GLU A 42 -15.65 17.07 3.51
N LYS A 43 -15.37 17.15 4.81
CA LYS A 43 -14.02 17.47 5.31
C LYS A 43 -12.99 16.40 4.94
N SER A 44 -13.38 15.12 4.93
CA SER A 44 -12.51 14.01 4.52
C SER A 44 -12.15 14.07 3.03
N LYS A 45 -13.07 14.52 2.15
CA LYS A 45 -12.75 14.79 0.73
C LYS A 45 -11.75 15.93 0.57
N THR A 46 -11.86 16.97 1.40
CA THR A 46 -10.90 18.10 1.42
C THR A 46 -9.51 17.64 1.88
N ILE A 47 -9.43 16.69 2.81
CA ILE A 47 -8.16 16.05 3.20
C ILE A 47 -7.54 15.33 2.00
N ASN A 48 -8.34 14.56 1.24
CA ASN A 48 -7.84 13.86 0.04
C ASN A 48 -7.33 14.85 -1.02
N SER A 49 -8.00 15.99 -1.25
CA SER A 49 -7.51 16.99 -2.21
C SER A 49 -6.26 17.75 -1.75
N ILE A 50 -6.07 17.93 -0.44
CA ILE A 50 -4.81 18.46 0.13
C ILE A 50 -3.66 17.45 -0.07
N VAL A 51 -3.97 16.16 -0.02
CA VAL A 51 -2.98 15.07 -0.20
C VAL A 51 -2.71 14.76 -1.68
N GLU A 52 -3.66 14.99 -2.60
CA GLU A 52 -3.56 14.60 -4.02
C GLU A 52 -2.88 15.62 -4.96
N ASN A 53 -2.39 16.77 -4.49
CA ASN A 53 -1.64 17.71 -5.35
C ASN A 53 -0.17 17.27 -5.56
N LYS A 54 0.07 16.28 -6.45
CA LYS A 54 1.41 15.91 -6.95
C LYS A 54 1.44 16.11 -8.48
N PRO A 55 2.30 16.99 -9.05
CA PRO A 55 2.39 17.14 -10.49
C PRO A 55 2.96 15.87 -11.15
N GLU A 56 2.20 15.33 -12.10
CA GLU A 56 2.60 14.28 -13.04
C GLU A 56 3.81 14.73 -13.85
N SER A 57 4.99 14.20 -13.54
CA SER A 57 6.07 13.89 -14.50
C SER A 57 7.40 13.63 -13.79
N TYR A 58 7.60 12.44 -13.19
CA TYR A 58 8.97 12.01 -12.88
C TYR A 58 9.17 10.52 -13.13
N GLN A 59 10.14 10.25 -13.98
CA GLN A 59 10.77 8.95 -14.20
C GLN A 59 11.48 8.50 -12.91
N GLN A 60 11.45 7.20 -12.61
CA GLN A 60 12.29 6.60 -11.56
C GLN A 60 13.78 6.83 -11.91
N PRO A 61 14.74 7.01 -10.97
CA PRO A 61 14.82 6.37 -9.64
C PRO A 61 15.48 7.22 -8.50
N LYS A 62 15.59 6.60 -7.30
CA LYS A 62 16.53 6.80 -6.14
C LYS A 62 15.80 6.96 -4.79
N THR A 63 15.89 5.93 -3.95
CA THR A 63 15.55 5.89 -2.51
C THR A 63 16.41 6.89 -1.69
N PRO A 64 16.06 7.30 -0.44
CA PRO A 64 15.16 6.64 0.54
C PRO A 64 14.10 7.53 1.25
N ALA A 65 13.08 6.84 1.82
CA ALA A 65 12.14 7.25 2.89
C ALA A 65 11.16 8.42 2.56
N VAL A 66 9.83 8.33 2.56
CA VAL A 66 8.83 7.50 3.25
C VAL A 66 7.57 7.54 2.37
N GLU A 67 7.00 6.41 1.94
CA GLU A 67 5.69 6.40 1.27
C GLU A 67 4.69 5.54 2.04
N THR A 68 3.92 6.27 2.86
CA THR A 68 2.46 6.23 3.04
C THR A 68 1.77 4.88 2.88
N ILE A 69 1.21 4.43 4.01
CA ILE A 69 0.36 3.26 4.21
C ILE A 69 -0.92 3.43 3.37
N SER A 70 -0.89 2.98 2.11
CA SER A 70 -2.08 2.86 1.27
C SER A 70 -2.59 1.42 1.36
N THR A 71 -3.66 1.25 2.13
CA THR A 71 -4.39 -0.01 2.32
C THR A 71 -4.96 -0.51 0.99
N LYS A 72 -4.20 -1.36 0.28
CA LYS A 72 -4.73 -2.26 -0.76
C LYS A 72 -4.03 -3.62 -0.70
N ASN A 73 -4.64 -4.56 0.05
CA ASN A 73 -4.24 -5.97 0.25
C ASN A 73 -4.35 -6.82 -1.02
N THR A 74 -3.83 -6.37 -2.16
CA THR A 74 -3.81 -7.17 -3.40
C THR A 74 -2.51 -7.95 -3.52
N PHE A 75 -2.55 -9.05 -4.27
CA PHE A 75 -1.36 -9.85 -4.60
C PHE A 75 -0.22 -8.97 -5.16
N ALA A 76 -0.57 -8.05 -6.07
CA ALA A 76 0.39 -7.20 -6.75
C ALA A 76 1.13 -6.27 -5.78
N GLU A 77 0.41 -5.69 -4.81
CA GLU A 77 1.01 -4.83 -3.79
C GLU A 77 1.90 -5.60 -2.82
N ARG A 78 1.46 -6.79 -2.39
CA ARG A 78 2.32 -7.67 -1.56
C ARG A 78 3.58 -8.10 -2.30
N LEU A 79 3.48 -8.39 -3.60
CA LEU A 79 4.64 -8.71 -4.42
C LEU A 79 5.60 -7.52 -4.55
N LYS A 80 5.09 -6.30 -4.76
CA LYS A 80 5.93 -5.08 -4.76
C LYS A 80 6.63 -4.88 -3.42
N LEU A 81 5.92 -5.10 -2.32
CA LEU A 81 6.47 -4.99 -0.98
C LEU A 81 7.64 -5.96 -0.84
N VAL A 82 7.47 -7.24 -1.18
CA VAL A 82 8.57 -8.21 -1.07
C VAL A 82 9.76 -7.82 -1.94
N LEU A 83 9.53 -7.41 -3.19
CA LEU A 83 10.62 -6.99 -4.09
C LEU A 83 11.39 -5.79 -3.51
N ARG A 84 10.70 -4.88 -2.84
CA ARG A 84 11.32 -3.75 -2.15
C ARG A 84 12.14 -4.19 -0.94
N GLU A 85 11.58 -5.01 -0.06
CA GLU A 85 12.24 -5.46 1.17
C GLU A 85 13.42 -6.43 0.89
N SER A 86 13.30 -7.26 -0.15
CA SER A 86 14.36 -8.19 -0.57
C SER A 86 15.45 -7.56 -1.43
N GLY A 87 15.22 -6.34 -1.96
CA GLY A 87 16.13 -5.68 -2.89
C GLY A 87 16.24 -6.35 -4.27
N ILE A 88 15.38 -7.34 -4.57
CA ILE A 88 15.39 -8.08 -5.83
C ILE A 88 14.59 -7.32 -6.89
N THR A 89 15.16 -7.17 -8.08
CA THR A 89 14.47 -6.55 -9.22
C THR A 89 13.51 -7.53 -9.92
N GLN A 90 12.51 -7.00 -10.64
CA GLN A 90 11.57 -7.83 -11.43
C GLN A 90 12.30 -8.72 -12.45
N THR A 91 13.41 -8.25 -13.00
CA THR A 91 14.22 -8.99 -13.99
C THR A 91 14.98 -10.14 -13.32
N GLU A 92 15.50 -9.95 -12.12
CA GLU A 92 16.14 -11.01 -11.35
C GLU A 92 15.14 -12.06 -10.89
N LEU A 93 13.96 -11.63 -10.43
CA LEU A 93 12.87 -12.56 -10.11
C LEU A 93 12.46 -13.38 -11.35
N ALA A 94 12.35 -12.74 -12.52
CA ALA A 94 12.03 -13.43 -13.76
C ALA A 94 13.07 -14.50 -14.12
N LYS A 95 14.37 -14.17 -13.96
CA LYS A 95 15.47 -15.12 -14.17
C LYS A 95 15.43 -16.27 -13.16
N CYS A 96 15.20 -15.98 -11.88
CA CYS A 96 15.11 -16.98 -10.81
C CYS A 96 13.95 -17.96 -11.05
N MET A 97 12.81 -17.45 -11.51
CA MET A 97 11.64 -18.25 -11.84
C MET A 97 11.69 -18.92 -13.23
N GLY A 98 12.68 -18.60 -14.06
CA GLY A 98 12.77 -19.08 -15.45
C GLY A 98 11.61 -18.61 -16.35
N VAL A 99 11.03 -17.44 -16.05
CA VAL A 99 9.89 -16.87 -16.79
C VAL A 99 10.26 -15.56 -17.50
N SER A 100 9.37 -15.08 -18.37
CA SER A 100 9.58 -13.80 -19.05
C SER A 100 9.42 -12.61 -18.10
N GLN A 101 10.22 -11.56 -18.32
CA GLN A 101 10.10 -10.29 -17.57
C GLN A 101 8.69 -9.69 -17.70
N SER A 102 8.07 -9.79 -18.88
CA SER A 102 6.71 -9.29 -19.15
C SER A 102 5.65 -9.98 -18.29
N LEU A 103 5.85 -11.27 -17.96
CA LEU A 103 4.98 -11.98 -17.03
C LEU A 103 5.07 -11.37 -15.63
N ILE A 104 6.29 -11.22 -15.09
CA ILE A 104 6.50 -10.62 -13.76
C ILE A 104 5.94 -9.20 -13.71
N SER A 105 6.18 -8.40 -14.74
CA SER A 105 5.61 -7.05 -14.85
C SER A 105 4.08 -7.06 -14.82
N SER A 106 3.44 -8.03 -15.49
CA SER A 106 1.97 -8.17 -15.46
C SER A 106 1.43 -8.58 -14.10
N LEU A 107 2.18 -9.37 -13.32
CA LEU A 107 1.86 -9.75 -11.95
C LEU A 107 2.01 -8.57 -10.98
N VAL A 108 3.11 -7.82 -11.09
CA VAL A 108 3.41 -6.65 -10.26
C VAL A 108 2.45 -5.49 -10.54
N THR A 109 1.98 -5.35 -11.78
CA THR A 109 0.98 -4.33 -12.15
C THR A 109 -0.47 -4.76 -11.89
N GLY A 110 -0.70 -6.03 -11.50
CA GLY A 110 -2.04 -6.57 -11.27
C GLY A 110 -2.88 -6.78 -12.54
N LYS A 111 -2.27 -6.67 -13.73
CA LYS A 111 -2.93 -6.96 -15.02
C LYS A 111 -3.29 -8.43 -15.17
N ARG A 112 -2.56 -9.30 -14.47
CA ARG A 112 -2.80 -10.73 -14.42
C ARG A 112 -3.01 -11.18 -12.97
N HIS A 113 -3.90 -12.14 -12.79
CA HIS A 113 -4.01 -12.86 -11.52
C HIS A 113 -2.70 -13.59 -11.21
N GLY A 114 -2.26 -13.51 -9.96
CA GLY A 114 -0.94 -14.00 -9.55
C GLY A 114 -0.93 -15.13 -8.54
N ILE A 115 -2.11 -15.55 -8.06
CA ILE A 115 -2.20 -16.59 -7.03
C ILE A 115 -1.57 -17.90 -7.51
N GLU A 116 -1.67 -18.26 -8.80
CA GLU A 116 -1.03 -19.47 -9.33
C GLU A 116 0.51 -19.43 -9.25
N TYR A 117 1.10 -18.23 -9.18
CA TYR A 117 2.54 -18.03 -9.09
C TYR A 117 3.04 -17.92 -7.65
N SER A 118 2.13 -17.90 -6.66
CA SER A 118 2.48 -17.74 -5.24
C SER A 118 3.51 -18.74 -4.75
N THR A 119 3.37 -20.03 -5.13
CA THR A 119 4.30 -21.10 -4.74
C THR A 119 5.68 -20.94 -5.39
N ALA A 120 5.73 -20.50 -6.64
CA ALA A 120 7.01 -20.30 -7.33
C ALA A 120 7.76 -19.09 -6.76
N ILE A 121 7.02 -18.01 -6.50
CA ILE A 121 7.57 -16.78 -5.90
C ILE A 121 7.98 -17.02 -4.44
N SER A 122 7.20 -17.78 -3.67
CA SER A 122 7.55 -18.13 -2.29
C SER A 122 8.87 -18.88 -2.22
N ASN A 123 9.09 -19.82 -3.14
CA ASN A 123 10.34 -20.59 -3.20
C ASN A 123 11.53 -19.73 -3.64
N ALA A 124 11.31 -18.76 -4.52
CA ALA A 124 12.35 -17.84 -5.00
C ALA A 124 12.77 -16.81 -3.95
N LEU A 125 11.81 -16.29 -3.17
CA LEU A 125 12.01 -15.17 -2.24
C LEU A 125 12.05 -15.61 -0.76
N GLY A 126 11.76 -16.87 -0.46
CA GLY A 126 11.74 -17.40 0.92
C GLY A 126 10.60 -16.82 1.78
N ILE A 127 9.46 -16.51 1.17
CA ILE A 127 8.31 -15.89 1.85
C ILE A 127 7.14 -16.87 1.99
N ASN A 128 6.19 -16.56 2.87
CA ASN A 128 4.99 -17.37 3.03
C ASN A 128 4.06 -17.21 1.80
N LYS A 129 3.68 -18.34 1.18
CA LYS A 129 2.80 -18.36 0.00
C LYS A 129 1.38 -17.89 0.29
N TRP A 130 0.83 -18.19 1.48
CA TRP A 130 -0.52 -17.81 1.90
C TRP A 130 -0.60 -16.31 2.16
N TRP A 131 0.46 -15.75 2.76
CA TRP A 131 0.60 -14.32 2.90
C TRP A 131 0.64 -13.65 1.54
N LEU A 132 1.45 -14.15 0.60
CA LEU A 132 1.51 -13.56 -0.75
C LEU A 132 0.17 -13.70 -1.50
N ALA A 133 -0.49 -14.86 -1.44
CA ALA A 133 -1.71 -15.16 -2.18
C ALA A 133 -2.95 -14.43 -1.64
N TYR A 134 -3.17 -14.50 -0.33
CA TYR A 134 -4.41 -14.07 0.32
C TYR A 134 -4.21 -12.93 1.33
N GLY A 135 -2.96 -12.66 1.73
CA GLY A 135 -2.66 -11.70 2.79
C GLY A 135 -2.88 -12.29 4.19
N GLU A 136 -2.92 -13.61 4.31
CA GLU A 136 -3.11 -14.32 5.57
C GLU A 136 -1.76 -14.79 6.14
N GLY A 137 -1.54 -14.57 7.43
CA GLY A 137 -0.30 -14.98 8.12
C GLY A 137 0.80 -13.91 8.09
N GLU A 138 2.03 -14.31 8.38
CA GLU A 138 3.22 -13.45 8.36
C GLU A 138 3.94 -13.53 7.00
N MET A 139 4.65 -12.46 6.62
CA MET A 139 5.37 -12.39 5.34
C MET A 139 6.49 -13.44 5.24
N THR A 140 7.21 -13.64 6.31
CA THR A 140 8.30 -14.62 6.42
C THR A 140 7.90 -15.64 7.48
N ASP A 141 7.86 -16.91 7.10
CA ASP A 141 7.89 -17.96 8.11
C ASP A 141 9.31 -17.97 8.66
N PHE A 142 9.52 -17.55 9.91
CA PHE A 142 10.85 -17.54 10.50
C PHE A 142 11.46 -18.96 10.49
N CYS A 143 12.28 -19.23 9.48
CA CYS A 143 13.39 -20.17 9.55
C CYS A 143 14.53 -19.63 8.69
N THR A 144 15.26 -18.69 9.27
CA THR A 144 16.61 -18.33 8.84
C THR A 144 17.51 -19.56 8.95
N SER A 145 17.62 -20.34 7.88
CA SER A 145 18.75 -21.24 7.68
C SER A 145 19.09 -21.35 6.21
N LYS A 146 19.78 -20.33 5.71
CA LYS A 146 20.84 -20.57 4.73
C LYS A 146 21.96 -19.56 4.97
N THR A 147 22.69 -19.83 6.04
CA THR A 147 24.10 -19.43 6.14
C THR A 147 24.79 -20.02 4.91
N GLU A 148 25.34 -19.14 4.08
CA GLU A 148 26.42 -19.47 3.17
C GLU A 148 27.57 -20.05 4.01
N GLU A 149 27.96 -21.30 3.79
CA GLU A 149 29.37 -21.70 3.90
C GLU A 149 29.67 -22.71 2.79
N LEU A 150 30.48 -22.23 1.84
CA LEU A 150 31.57 -22.88 1.08
C LEU A 150 31.42 -24.36 0.65
#